data_AF-A0A1X7IU24-F1
#
_entry.id   AF-A0A1X7IU24-F1
#
_cell.length_a   1.000
_cell.length_b   1.000
_cell.length_c   1.000
_cell.angle_alpha   90.00
_cell.angle_beta   90.00
_cell.angle_gamma   90.00
#
_symmetry.space_group_name_H-M   'P 1'
#
loop_
_entity.id
_entity.type
_entity.pdbx_description
1 polymer ?
#
loop_
_entity_poly.entity_id
_entity_poly.type
_entity_poly.pdbx_seq_one_letter_code
_entity_poly.pdbx_strand_id
1 'polypeptide(L)'
;MHMNLVLRRGAVLLAASALLVACGSDSDTDSAATPETTVETVVETTVETSTAMVAPEPGTADCEPSAFAAGEFDDPAVLFCDGTWAFAGQNQTDWRMVFQATHGNWVAYQPHGETQTGMAQPCYDEETLRTDGAPDELIGQVPLCG
;
A
#
# COMPACT_ATOMS: atom_id res chain seq x y z
N MET A 1 26.75 -25.24 34.94
CA MET A 1 25.98 -26.38 35.50
C MET A 1 24.61 -26.37 34.85
N HIS A 2 24.25 -27.49 34.19
CA HIS A 2 22.92 -28.09 34.03
C HIS A 2 21.69 -27.17 33.98
N MET A 3 20.70 -27.27 33.10
CA MET A 3 20.38 -28.10 31.94
C MET A 3 18.95 -27.63 31.56
N ASN A 4 18.59 -27.58 30.28
CA ASN A 4 17.37 -28.27 29.81
C ASN A 4 17.27 -28.25 28.29
N LEU A 5 17.30 -29.46 27.75
CA LEU A 5 17.09 -29.85 26.37
C LEU A 5 15.69 -30.47 26.31
N VAL A 6 14.76 -29.99 25.48
CA VAL A 6 13.65 -30.81 24.95
C VAL A 6 13.25 -30.38 23.53
N LEU A 7 13.36 -31.34 22.61
CA LEU A 7 12.90 -31.40 21.22
C LEU A 7 11.39 -31.19 21.03
N ARG A 8 10.99 -30.70 19.84
CA ARG A 8 9.86 -31.20 19.01
C ARG A 8 10.01 -30.64 17.59
N ARG A 9 10.63 -31.35 16.63
CA ARG A 9 10.02 -32.28 15.64
C ARG A 9 8.69 -31.79 15.07
N GLY A 10 8.70 -31.43 13.79
CA GLY A 10 7.49 -31.15 13.01
C GLY A 10 7.78 -30.89 11.52
N ALA A 11 8.40 -31.84 10.83
CA ALA A 11 8.34 -31.89 9.37
C ALA A 11 6.95 -32.42 8.99
N VAL A 12 6.17 -31.65 8.23
CA VAL A 12 4.97 -32.15 7.55
C VAL A 12 5.12 -31.84 6.07
N LEU A 13 5.31 -32.92 5.33
CA LEU A 13 5.28 -33.02 3.88
C LEU A 13 3.84 -33.20 3.39
N LEU A 14 3.62 -32.82 2.12
CA LEU A 14 2.61 -33.30 1.17
C LEU A 14 1.15 -32.83 1.33
N ALA A 15 0.64 -32.16 0.29
CA ALA A 15 -0.37 -32.76 -0.59
C ALA A 15 -0.53 -31.95 -1.90
N ALA A 16 -0.27 -32.60 -3.02
CA ALA A 16 -0.75 -32.21 -4.34
C ALA A 16 -2.21 -32.65 -4.50
N SER A 17 -3.05 -31.89 -5.21
CA SER A 17 -4.31 -32.37 -5.80
C SER A 17 -4.80 -31.45 -6.91
N ALA A 18 -5.38 -32.07 -7.94
CA ALA A 18 -5.50 -31.59 -9.32
C ALA A 18 -6.89 -31.05 -9.69
N LEU A 19 -6.91 -30.43 -10.89
CA LEU A 19 -7.98 -29.92 -11.76
C LEU A 19 -9.34 -30.66 -11.77
N LEU A 20 -10.44 -29.88 -11.85
CA LEU A 20 -11.74 -30.15 -12.52
C LEU A 20 -12.30 -28.76 -12.93
N VAL A 21 -12.35 -28.28 -14.18
CA VAL A 21 -13.17 -28.62 -15.36
C VAL A 21 -14.70 -28.52 -15.20
N ALA A 22 -15.26 -27.60 -16.00
CA ALA A 22 -16.53 -27.62 -16.75
C ALA A 22 -17.84 -27.02 -16.17
N CYS A 23 -18.25 -25.96 -16.87
CA CYS A 23 -19.54 -25.67 -17.54
C CYS A 23 -20.79 -25.26 -16.74
N GLY A 24 -21.36 -24.14 -17.17
CA GLY A 24 -22.71 -23.68 -16.86
C GLY A 24 -22.99 -22.37 -17.60
N SER A 25 -23.36 -22.46 -18.88
CA SER A 25 -23.90 -21.36 -19.67
C SER A 25 -25.39 -21.22 -19.40
N ASP A 26 -25.89 -20.00 -19.21
CA ASP A 26 -27.24 -19.62 -19.62
C ASP A 26 -27.23 -18.16 -20.10
N SER A 27 -27.81 -17.99 -21.28
CA SER A 27 -27.96 -16.76 -22.04
C SER A 27 -29.25 -16.03 -21.65
N ASP A 28 -29.43 -14.88 -22.30
CA ASP A 28 -30.66 -14.10 -22.51
C ASP A 28 -30.85 -12.88 -21.60
N THR A 29 -31.33 -11.72 -22.07
CA THR A 29 -31.50 -11.08 -23.37
C THR A 29 -32.12 -9.72 -23.00
N ASP A 30 -31.58 -8.64 -23.60
CA ASP A 30 -32.21 -7.36 -23.94
C ASP A 30 -33.30 -6.72 -23.02
N SER A 31 -33.03 -5.51 -22.53
CA SER A 31 -34.04 -4.43 -22.57
C SER A 31 -33.41 -3.05 -22.43
N ALA A 32 -33.32 -2.41 -23.60
CA ALA A 32 -33.83 -1.07 -23.91
C ALA A 32 -33.50 0.15 -23.02
N ALA A 33 -33.01 1.14 -23.75
CA ALA A 33 -32.61 2.50 -23.43
C ALA A 33 -33.66 3.44 -22.77
N THR A 34 -33.14 4.29 -21.85
CA THR A 34 -33.36 5.74 -21.52
C THR A 34 -34.78 6.31 -21.38
N PRO A 35 -35.03 7.19 -20.37
CA PRO A 35 -34.63 8.60 -20.46
C PRO A 35 -34.07 9.25 -19.16
N GLU A 36 -33.51 10.44 -19.38
CA GLU A 36 -32.82 11.40 -18.50
C GLU A 36 -33.69 12.05 -17.38
N THR A 37 -33.00 12.78 -16.49
CA THR A 37 -33.43 14.02 -15.74
C THR A 37 -33.73 13.89 -14.22
N THR A 38 -32.76 14.37 -13.42
CA THR A 38 -32.85 15.36 -12.29
C THR A 38 -33.72 14.96 -11.06
N VAL A 39 -33.31 15.01 -9.78
CA VAL A 39 -32.72 16.08 -8.95
C VAL A 39 -32.16 15.45 -7.65
N GLU A 40 -31.13 16.11 -7.10
CA GLU A 40 -30.54 15.95 -5.78
C GLU A 40 -31.50 15.60 -4.64
N THR A 41 -31.08 14.65 -3.79
CA THR A 41 -31.42 14.65 -2.37
C THR A 41 -30.17 14.24 -1.62
N VAL A 42 -29.50 15.25 -1.07
CA VAL A 42 -28.41 15.13 -0.11
C VAL A 42 -28.96 14.43 1.12
N VAL A 43 -28.63 13.15 1.26
CA VAL A 43 -28.73 12.48 2.55
C VAL A 43 -27.45 12.86 3.28
N GLU A 44 -27.57 13.90 4.10
CA GLU A 44 -26.62 14.25 5.14
C GLU A 44 -26.58 13.08 6.14
N THR A 45 -25.82 12.04 5.80
CA THR A 45 -25.36 11.06 6.79
C THR A 45 -24.30 11.79 7.59
N THR A 46 -24.73 12.28 8.75
CA THR A 46 -23.90 12.77 9.85
C THR A 46 -22.67 11.88 9.99
N VAL A 47 -21.54 12.46 9.58
CA VAL A 47 -20.21 11.95 9.91
C VAL A 47 -20.09 12.15 11.41
N GLU A 48 -20.45 11.12 12.17
CA GLU A 48 -20.07 11.06 13.57
C GLU A 48 -18.55 10.96 13.59
N THR A 49 -17.91 12.12 13.77
CA THR A 49 -16.54 12.25 14.23
C THR A 49 -16.49 11.64 15.63
N SER A 50 -16.49 10.32 15.68
CA SER A 50 -15.99 9.56 16.81
C SER A 50 -14.48 9.79 16.80
N THR A 51 -14.04 10.75 17.62
CA THR A 51 -12.67 10.80 18.11
C THR A 51 -12.43 9.56 18.96
N ALA A 52 -12.37 8.40 18.30
CA ALA A 52 -11.64 7.27 18.83
C ALA A 52 -10.18 7.70 18.79
N MET A 53 -9.60 7.89 19.98
CA MET A 53 -8.17 7.90 20.15
C MET A 53 -7.70 6.51 19.72
N VAL A 54 -7.45 6.34 18.42
CA VAL A 54 -6.92 5.10 17.84
C VAL A 54 -5.56 4.93 18.50
N ALA A 55 -5.49 3.98 19.43
CA ALA A 55 -4.21 3.50 19.91
C ALA A 55 -3.42 3.10 18.66
N PRO A 56 -2.15 3.53 18.51
CA PRO A 56 -1.38 3.20 17.33
C PRO A 56 -1.42 1.68 17.17
N GLU A 57 -1.98 1.21 16.06
CA GLU A 57 -1.89 -0.20 15.69
C GLU A 57 -0.39 -0.53 15.71
N PRO A 58 0.03 -1.66 16.32
CA PRO A 58 1.43 -2.01 16.37
C PRO A 58 1.94 -2.21 14.93
N GLY A 59 2.54 -1.17 14.35
CA GLY A 59 2.88 -1.14 12.93
C GLY A 59 2.75 0.22 12.26
N THR A 60 1.97 1.17 12.82
CA THR A 60 1.79 2.50 12.20
C THR A 60 2.93 3.46 12.57
N ALA A 61 3.52 4.12 11.57
CA ALA A 61 4.58 5.14 11.75
C ALA A 61 4.02 6.57 11.59
N ASP A 62 4.70 7.56 12.20
CA ASP A 62 4.27 8.97 12.19
C ASP A 62 4.44 9.62 10.82
N CYS A 63 3.43 10.36 10.36
CA CYS A 63 3.47 11.07 9.07
C CYS A 63 4.17 12.44 9.12
N GLU A 64 4.76 12.82 10.26
CA GLU A 64 5.50 14.08 10.36
C GLU A 64 6.77 14.03 9.50
N PRO A 65 7.12 15.10 8.76
CA PRO A 65 8.32 15.10 7.93
C PRO A 65 9.59 14.72 8.69
N SER A 66 9.71 15.12 9.95
CA SER A 66 10.85 14.78 10.81
C SER A 66 11.07 13.27 10.99
N ALA A 67 10.04 12.43 10.80
CA ALA A 67 10.17 10.97 10.85
C ALA A 67 11.03 10.40 9.70
N PHE A 68 11.24 11.17 8.62
CA PHE A 68 12.04 10.80 7.45
C PHE A 68 13.42 11.46 7.43
N ALA A 69 13.72 12.33 8.41
CA ALA A 69 15.00 13.06 8.49
C ALA A 69 16.16 12.20 9.04
N ALA A 70 15.90 10.94 9.44
CA ALA A 70 16.87 10.10 10.15
C ALA A 70 18.02 9.56 9.28
N GLY A 71 18.06 9.85 7.97
CA GLY A 71 19.21 9.48 7.14
C GLY A 71 19.04 9.67 5.63
N GLU A 72 17.82 9.82 5.13
CA GLU A 72 17.55 9.87 3.69
C GLU A 72 17.39 11.29 3.14
N PHE A 73 17.00 12.25 3.99
CA PHE A 73 16.70 13.62 3.59
C PHE A 73 17.14 14.62 4.68
N ASP A 74 17.65 15.78 4.27
CA ASP A 74 17.98 16.93 5.14
C ASP A 74 16.74 17.80 5.44
N ASP A 75 15.83 17.93 4.46
CA ASP A 75 14.56 18.68 4.58
C ASP A 75 13.44 17.89 3.89
N PRO A 76 12.89 16.86 4.55
CA PRO A 76 11.89 15.99 3.95
C PRO A 76 10.56 16.71 3.73
N ALA A 77 9.89 16.35 2.63
CA ALA A 77 8.50 16.66 2.35
C ALA A 77 7.72 15.36 2.16
N VAL A 78 6.59 15.23 2.85
CA VAL A 78 5.69 14.07 2.75
C VAL A 78 4.61 14.38 1.73
N LEU A 79 4.51 13.54 0.70
CA LEU A 79 3.53 13.66 -0.38
C LEU A 79 2.29 12.80 -0.10
N PHE A 80 2.52 11.60 0.44
CA PHE A 80 1.49 10.67 0.85
C PHE A 80 1.89 10.00 2.16
N CYS A 81 0.94 9.78 3.05
CA CYS A 81 1.13 8.95 4.24
C CYS A 81 -0.22 8.48 4.78
N ASP A 82 -0.39 7.17 4.92
CA ASP A 82 -1.53 6.54 5.61
C ASP A 82 -1.11 5.86 6.94
N GLY A 83 0.16 6.03 7.31
CA GLY A 83 0.78 5.43 8.49
C GLY A 83 1.28 3.99 8.30
N THR A 84 0.95 3.33 7.19
CA THR A 84 1.50 2.01 6.79
C THR A 84 2.45 2.15 5.62
N TRP A 85 2.14 3.07 4.71
CA TRP A 85 2.95 3.46 3.57
C TRP A 85 3.11 4.96 3.53
N ALA A 86 4.24 5.41 2.99
CA ALA A 86 4.47 6.82 2.74
C ALA A 86 5.22 7.04 1.42
N PHE A 87 4.96 8.19 0.82
CA PHE A 87 5.77 8.75 -0.25
C PHE A 87 6.35 10.05 0.26
N ALA A 88 7.67 10.09 0.42
CA ALA A 88 8.37 11.26 0.93
C ALA A 88 9.62 11.51 0.09
N GLY A 89 10.09 12.75 0.09
CA GLY A 89 11.26 13.12 -0.69
C GLY A 89 11.96 14.34 -0.13
N GLN A 90 13.11 14.64 -0.70
CA GLN A 90 13.83 15.86 -0.38
C GLN A 90 13.05 17.05 -0.96
N ASN A 91 12.67 17.99 -0.10
CA ASN A 91 11.93 19.18 -0.49
C ASN A 91 12.66 19.95 -1.60
N GLN A 92 11.89 20.52 -2.54
CA GLN A 92 12.39 21.21 -3.74
C GLN A 92 13.28 20.36 -4.67
N THR A 93 13.18 19.03 -4.60
CA THR A 93 13.84 18.13 -5.54
C THR A 93 12.87 17.09 -6.09
N ASP A 94 13.31 16.36 -7.11
CA ASP A 94 12.62 15.19 -7.65
C ASP A 94 13.08 13.88 -6.97
N TRP A 95 13.92 13.97 -5.94
CA TRP A 95 14.39 12.82 -5.18
C TRP A 95 13.31 12.41 -4.17
N ARG A 96 12.51 11.42 -4.54
CA ARG A 96 11.39 10.90 -3.74
C ARG A 96 11.47 9.38 -3.65
N MET A 97 11.07 8.84 -2.52
CA MET A 97 11.10 7.41 -2.23
C MET A 97 9.81 6.96 -1.56
N VAL A 98 9.48 5.70 -1.77
CA VAL A 98 8.41 4.99 -1.09
C VAL A 98 8.96 4.39 0.20
N PHE A 99 8.16 4.42 1.26
CA PHE A 99 8.48 3.87 2.57
C PHE A 99 7.36 2.94 3.02
N GLN A 100 7.73 1.88 3.73
CA GLN A 100 6.81 1.00 4.43
C GLN A 100 7.07 1.07 5.93
N ALA A 101 6.01 1.19 6.71
CA ALA A 101 6.09 1.21 8.16
C ALA A 101 6.42 -0.20 8.67
N THR A 102 7.50 -0.31 9.43
CA THR A 102 7.95 -1.54 10.06
C THR A 102 8.21 -1.25 11.54
N HIS A 103 7.43 -1.87 12.43
CA HIS A 103 7.56 -1.67 13.88
C HIS A 103 7.50 -0.18 14.30
N GLY A 104 6.63 0.60 13.66
CA GLY A 104 6.47 2.04 13.95
C GLY A 104 7.60 2.94 13.43
N ASN A 105 8.47 2.43 12.55
CA ASN A 105 9.51 3.21 11.88
C ASN A 105 9.36 3.12 10.38
N TRP A 106 9.71 4.20 9.67
CA TRP A 106 9.78 4.17 8.22
C TRP A 106 11.01 3.41 7.74
N VAL A 107 10.79 2.48 6.82
CA VAL A 107 11.83 1.75 6.11
C VAL A 107 11.68 2.02 4.62
N ALA A 108 12.76 2.46 3.97
CA ALA A 108 12.77 2.68 2.53
C ALA A 108 12.38 1.39 1.80
N TYR A 109 11.35 1.49 0.97
CA TYR A 109 10.93 0.40 0.11
C TYR A 109 11.84 0.37 -1.12
N GLN A 110 12.46 -0.79 -1.36
CA GLN A 110 13.49 -0.95 -2.40
C GLN A 110 12.91 -0.60 -3.79
N PRO A 111 13.50 0.37 -4.52
CA PRO A 111 13.14 0.63 -5.90
C PRO A 111 13.38 -0.60 -6.78
N HIS A 112 12.51 -0.79 -7.77
CA HIS A 112 12.58 -1.88 -8.73
C HIS A 112 13.49 -1.54 -9.92
N GLY A 113 13.77 -0.26 -10.11
CA GLY A 113 14.70 0.23 -11.10
C GLY A 113 14.86 1.73 -11.00
N GLU A 114 15.36 2.31 -12.08
CA GLU A 114 15.47 3.75 -12.25
C GLU A 114 14.81 4.14 -13.57
N THR A 115 14.13 5.28 -13.58
CA THR A 115 13.58 5.90 -14.79
C THR A 115 14.24 7.25 -15.02
N GLN A 116 14.25 7.70 -16.28
CA GLN A 116 14.90 8.93 -16.71
C GLN A 116 13.90 9.87 -17.41
N THR A 117 12.88 10.28 -16.67
CA THR A 117 11.99 11.38 -17.03
C THR A 117 12.61 12.72 -16.62
N GLY A 118 13.78 13.03 -17.19
CA GLY A 118 14.62 14.17 -16.80
C GLY A 118 15.93 13.70 -16.15
N MET A 119 16.02 13.74 -14.81
CA MET A 119 17.11 13.14 -14.06
C MET A 119 16.79 11.69 -13.67
N ALA A 120 17.81 10.90 -13.34
CA ALA A 120 17.61 9.55 -12.80
C ALA A 120 16.84 9.63 -11.49
N GLN A 121 15.74 8.89 -11.41
CA GLN A 121 14.91 8.76 -10.21
C GLN A 121 14.50 7.29 -10.03
N PRO A 122 14.28 6.84 -8.78
CA PRO A 122 13.79 5.50 -8.52
C PRO A 122 12.42 5.28 -9.18
N CYS A 123 12.19 4.07 -9.69
CA CYS A 123 10.89 3.63 -10.17
C CYS A 123 10.43 2.38 -9.42
N TYR A 124 9.11 2.18 -9.37
CA TYR A 124 8.47 1.09 -8.67
C TYR A 124 7.59 0.26 -9.61
N ASP A 125 7.58 -1.05 -9.43
CA ASP A 125 6.66 -1.93 -10.13
C ASP A 125 5.26 -1.85 -9.52
N GLU A 126 4.25 -1.61 -10.35
CA GLU A 126 2.87 -1.39 -9.92
C GLU A 126 2.24 -2.65 -9.31
N GLU A 127 2.45 -3.81 -9.94
CA GLU A 127 1.90 -5.09 -9.50
C GLU A 127 2.49 -5.51 -8.16
N THR A 128 3.80 -5.30 -7.98
CA THR A 128 4.51 -5.62 -6.75
C THR A 128 4.06 -4.71 -5.61
N LEU A 129 3.92 -3.40 -5.85
CA LEU A 129 3.36 -2.48 -4.84
C LEU A 129 1.97 -2.91 -4.39
N ARG A 130 1.06 -3.25 -5.32
CA ARG A 130 -0.27 -3.77 -4.95
C ARG A 130 -0.20 -5.07 -4.17
N THR A 131 0.66 -5.99 -4.60
CA THR A 131 0.83 -7.29 -3.95
C THR A 131 1.34 -7.15 -2.51
N ASP A 132 2.21 -6.18 -2.28
CA ASP A 132 2.74 -5.86 -0.94
C ASP A 132 1.76 -5.05 -0.08
N GLY A 133 0.63 -4.64 -0.65
CA GLY A 133 -0.45 -3.95 0.06
C GLY A 133 -0.34 -2.43 0.06
N ALA A 134 0.38 -1.84 -0.91
CA ALA A 134 0.37 -0.40 -1.11
C ALA A 134 -1.02 0.09 -1.58
N PRO A 135 -1.54 1.20 -1.04
CA PRO A 135 -2.83 1.73 -1.44
C PRO A 135 -2.79 2.32 -2.86
N ASP A 136 -3.91 2.25 -3.60
CA ASP A 136 -3.99 2.78 -4.97
C ASP A 136 -3.69 4.28 -5.06
N GLU A 137 -3.98 5.05 -4.01
CA GLU A 137 -3.66 6.48 -3.93
C GLU A 137 -2.15 6.74 -3.94
N LEU A 138 -1.36 5.89 -3.26
CA LEU A 138 0.10 5.94 -3.33
C LEU A 138 0.58 5.56 -4.73
N ILE A 139 0.05 4.47 -5.27
CA ILE A 139 0.45 3.94 -6.58
C ILE A 139 0.22 4.98 -7.69
N GLY A 140 -0.83 5.78 -7.61
CA GLY A 140 -1.11 6.86 -8.56
C GLY A 140 -0.15 8.05 -8.49
N GLN A 141 0.70 8.14 -7.45
CA GLN A 141 1.62 9.27 -7.23
C GLN A 141 3.09 8.90 -7.47
N VAL A 142 3.44 7.62 -7.34
CA VAL A 142 4.83 7.16 -7.43
C VAL A 142 5.26 7.02 -8.90
N PRO A 143 6.56 7.23 -9.21
CA PRO A 143 7.08 6.92 -10.53
C PRO A 143 7.06 5.40 -10.75
N LEU A 144 6.30 4.94 -11.74
CA LEU A 144 6.24 3.53 -12.11
C LEU A 144 7.35 3.18 -13.10
N CYS A 145 7.86 1.94 -13.00
CA CYS A 145 8.75 1.41 -14.02
C CYS A 145 7.96 1.19 -15.32
N GLY A 146 8.51 1.66 -16.44
CA GLY A 146 7.87 1.62 -17.76
C GLY A 146 8.06 0.31 -18.51
#